data_AF-A0A3E0DYL9-F1
#
_entry.id   AF-A0A3E0DYL9-F1
#
_cell.length_a   1.000
_cell.length_b   1.000
_cell.length_c   1.000
_cell.angle_alpha   90.00
_cell.angle_beta   90.00
_cell.angle_gamma   90.00
#
_symmetry.space_group_name_H-M   'P 1'
#
loop_
_entity.id
_entity.type
_entity.pdbx_description
1 polymer ?
#
loop_
_entity_poly.entity_id
_entity_poly.type
_entity_poly.pdbx_seq_one_letter_code
_entity_poly.pdbx_strand_id
1 'polypeptide(L)'
;MLEEVQLIWNKVNSKFLNFYNPIRMKNFLLLGLLLMAIGCTSKTKYTQQSPEIDIVKSIIGNYVNGEWDEYAAHYAEGATVFFNTTEENPSSIQEIIAGQKLSIEPLSSYSFVRDKEELEMVLTDEGETWVNYWGLWKGTIAANNKTFEMPVHITSQFVDGKIVKTFGYWESAPMQIELMKIQEAAAEMAEIETPE
;
A
#
# COMPACT_ATOMS: atom_id res chain seq x y z
N MET A 1 90.22 5.12 -10.36
CA MET A 1 89.41 6.35 -10.52
C MET A 1 88.31 6.21 -11.58
N LEU A 2 88.56 5.61 -12.76
CA LEU A 2 87.51 5.39 -13.77
C LEU A 2 86.53 4.25 -13.43
N GLU A 3 86.98 3.17 -12.79
CA GLU A 3 86.09 2.04 -12.42
C GLU A 3 85.08 2.37 -11.33
N GLU A 4 85.44 3.24 -10.37
CA GLU A 4 84.54 3.66 -9.29
C GLU A 4 83.41 4.56 -9.79
N VAL A 5 83.68 5.38 -10.81
CA VAL A 5 82.66 6.24 -11.45
C VAL A 5 81.67 5.40 -12.25
N GLN A 6 82.13 4.35 -12.94
CA GLN A 6 81.27 3.41 -13.66
C GLN A 6 80.33 2.64 -12.70
N LEU A 7 80.85 2.24 -11.54
CA LEU A 7 80.09 1.50 -10.53
C LEU A 7 78.99 2.38 -9.90
N ILE A 8 79.29 3.66 -9.66
CA ILE A 8 78.32 4.65 -9.15
C ILE A 8 77.26 4.95 -10.21
N TRP A 9 77.66 5.11 -11.48
CA TRP A 9 76.71 5.38 -12.58
C TRP A 9 75.72 4.22 -12.78
N ASN A 10 76.20 2.96 -12.72
CA ASN A 10 75.34 1.78 -12.80
C ASN A 10 74.41 1.62 -11.59
N LYS A 11 74.84 2.04 -10.39
CA LYS A 11 74.02 1.99 -9.16
C LYS A 11 72.95 3.08 -9.12
N VAL A 12 73.20 4.23 -9.76
CA VAL A 12 72.23 5.32 -9.90
C VAL A 12 71.20 4.96 -10.98
N ASN A 13 71.62 4.39 -12.12
CA ASN A 13 70.71 4.00 -13.19
C ASN A 13 69.77 2.84 -12.80
N SER A 14 70.22 1.88 -11.98
CA SER A 14 69.34 0.78 -11.54
C SER A 14 68.26 1.20 -10.54
N LYS A 15 68.43 2.33 -9.86
CA LYS A 15 67.40 2.94 -9.00
C LYS A 15 66.41 3.80 -9.79
N PHE A 16 66.84 4.44 -10.88
CA PHE A 16 65.94 5.24 -11.72
C PHE A 16 65.04 4.40 -12.64
N LEU A 17 65.46 3.20 -13.03
CA LEU A 17 64.66 2.30 -13.87
C LEU A 17 63.56 1.52 -13.13
N ASN A 18 63.48 1.62 -11.79
CA ASN A 18 62.48 0.91 -10.98
C ASN A 18 61.28 1.77 -10.53
N PHE A 19 61.17 3.02 -11.01
CA PHE A 19 60.03 3.89 -10.68
C PHE A 19 58.83 3.76 -11.63
N TYR A 20 58.92 2.94 -12.67
CA TYR A 20 57.74 2.44 -13.39
C TYR A 20 57.29 1.12 -12.77
N ASN A 21 56.83 1.22 -11.52
CA ASN A 21 56.05 0.15 -10.92
C ASN A 21 54.74 0.09 -11.73
N PRO A 22 54.40 -1.03 -12.40
CA PRO A 22 53.06 -1.19 -12.93
C PRO A 22 52.17 -1.33 -11.71
N ILE A 23 51.73 -0.20 -11.14
CA ILE A 23 50.55 -0.16 -10.28
C ILE A 23 49.47 -0.81 -11.14
N ARG A 24 49.26 -2.09 -10.86
CA ARG A 24 48.68 -3.09 -11.76
C ARG A 24 47.45 -2.49 -12.44
N MET A 25 47.45 -2.41 -13.77
CA MET A 25 46.24 -2.10 -14.56
C MET A 25 45.05 -3.00 -14.16
N LYS A 26 45.33 -4.21 -13.64
CA LYS A 26 44.35 -5.12 -13.03
C LYS A 26 43.60 -4.51 -11.83
N ASN A 27 44.24 -3.68 -11.02
CA ASN A 27 43.63 -3.02 -9.88
C ASN A 27 42.74 -1.84 -10.31
N PHE A 28 43.11 -1.12 -11.39
CA PHE A 28 42.24 -0.10 -11.99
C PHE A 28 41.05 -0.69 -12.75
N LEU A 29 41.22 -1.84 -13.41
CA LEU A 29 40.13 -2.62 -13.99
C LEU A 29 39.14 -3.10 -12.91
N LEU A 30 39.64 -3.59 -11.77
CA LEU A 30 38.79 -3.97 -10.62
C LEU A 30 38.07 -2.76 -10.01
N LEU A 31 38.75 -1.62 -9.88
CA LEU A 31 38.17 -0.40 -9.33
C LEU A 31 37.10 0.19 -10.27
N GLY A 32 37.34 0.16 -11.59
CA GLY A 32 36.35 0.53 -12.60
C GLY A 32 35.13 -0.39 -12.62
N LEU A 33 35.31 -1.70 -12.41
CA LEU A 33 34.20 -2.66 -12.29
C LEU A 33 33.37 -2.41 -11.01
N LEU A 34 34.02 -2.04 -9.90
CA LEU A 34 33.34 -1.70 -8.65
C LEU A 34 32.50 -0.42 -8.78
N LEU A 35 33.00 0.58 -9.51
CA LEU A 35 32.31 1.85 -9.73
C LEU A 35 31.09 1.71 -10.67
N MET A 36 31.10 0.73 -11.58
CA MET A 36 29.94 0.42 -12.44
C MET A 36 28.77 -0.24 -11.67
N ALA A 37 29.01 -0.86 -10.51
CA ALA A 37 27.95 -1.50 -9.71
C ALA A 37 27.05 -0.48 -8.96
N ILE A 38 27.44 0.79 -8.89
CA ILE A 38 26.67 1.87 -8.24
C ILE A 38 25.70 2.52 -9.24
N GLY A 39 25.85 2.22 -10.54
CA GLY A 39 25.14 2.88 -11.63
C GLY A 39 23.83 2.21 -12.05
N CYS A 40 22.90 1.95 -11.13
CA CYS A 40 21.46 1.88 -11.44
C CYS A 40 20.65 1.78 -10.14
N THR A 41 20.32 2.92 -9.53
CA THR A 41 19.20 2.99 -8.59
C THR A 41 18.00 3.54 -9.34
N SER A 42 17.35 2.71 -10.17
CA SER A 42 15.99 3.07 -10.61
C SER A 42 15.12 3.15 -9.36
N LYS A 43 14.48 4.30 -9.12
CA LYS A 43 13.48 4.41 -8.05
C LYS A 43 12.38 3.40 -8.37
N THR A 44 12.21 2.41 -7.50
CA THR A 44 11.17 1.38 -7.64
C THR A 44 9.82 2.09 -7.70
N LYS A 45 9.19 2.11 -8.89
CA LYS A 45 7.87 2.74 -9.09
C LYS A 45 6.70 1.81 -8.76
N TYR A 46 6.97 0.54 -8.51
CA TYR A 46 5.99 -0.50 -8.24
C TYR A 46 6.56 -1.52 -7.27
N THR A 47 5.81 -1.89 -6.24
CA THR A 47 6.15 -3.00 -5.34
C THR A 47 4.88 -3.65 -4.77
N GLN A 48 4.95 -4.94 -4.45
CA GLN A 48 3.92 -5.65 -3.66
C GLN A 48 4.34 -5.79 -2.18
N GLN A 49 5.46 -5.18 -1.81
CA GLN A 49 6.03 -5.23 -0.46
C GLN A 49 6.45 -3.82 -0.06
N SER A 50 5.75 -3.24 0.92
CA SER A 50 6.10 -1.96 1.53
C SER A 50 5.44 -1.81 2.91
N PRO A 51 5.96 -0.92 3.78
CA PRO A 51 5.29 -0.59 5.03
C PRO A 51 3.88 -0.02 4.83
N GLU A 52 3.64 0.73 3.76
CA GLU A 52 2.32 1.29 3.41
C GLU A 52 1.31 0.17 3.06
N ILE A 53 1.75 -0.88 2.37
CA ILE A 53 0.93 -2.07 2.10
C ILE A 53 0.54 -2.76 3.41
N ASP A 54 1.46 -2.84 4.37
CA ASP A 54 1.17 -3.46 5.68
C ASP A 54 0.19 -2.62 6.50
N ILE A 55 0.21 -1.29 6.36
CA ILE A 55 -0.81 -0.39 6.91
C ILE A 55 -2.18 -0.69 6.29
N VAL A 56 -2.28 -0.80 4.96
CA VAL A 56 -3.58 -1.12 4.32
C VAL A 56 -4.12 -2.49 4.76
N LYS A 57 -3.25 -3.50 4.89
CA LYS A 57 -3.66 -4.80 5.47
C LYS A 57 -4.17 -4.65 6.91
N SER A 58 -3.52 -3.83 7.73
CA SER A 58 -3.98 -3.55 9.10
C SER A 58 -5.33 -2.87 9.11
N ILE A 59 -5.58 -1.87 8.26
CA ILE A 59 -6.88 -1.20 8.12
C ILE A 59 -8.00 -2.21 7.80
N ILE A 60 -7.75 -3.13 6.86
CA ILE A 60 -8.71 -4.18 6.51
C ILE A 60 -8.99 -5.10 7.71
N GLY A 61 -7.94 -5.51 8.42
CA GLY A 61 -8.06 -6.30 9.66
C GLY A 61 -8.88 -5.56 10.72
N ASN A 62 -8.53 -4.30 10.99
CA ASN A 62 -9.19 -3.47 11.98
C ASN A 62 -10.69 -3.28 11.65
N TYR A 63 -11.04 -3.08 10.38
CA TYR A 63 -12.43 -3.03 9.93
C TYR A 63 -13.19 -4.34 10.20
N VAL A 64 -12.59 -5.48 9.86
CA VAL A 64 -13.20 -6.81 10.10
C VAL A 64 -13.37 -7.08 11.60
N ASN A 65 -12.46 -6.60 12.44
CA ASN A 65 -12.48 -6.81 13.89
C ASN A 65 -13.28 -5.75 14.65
N GLY A 66 -13.70 -4.66 14.00
CA GLY A 66 -14.35 -3.53 14.66
C GLY A 66 -13.40 -2.67 15.53
N GLU A 67 -12.11 -2.67 15.22
CA GLU A 67 -11.04 -1.91 15.88
C GLU A 67 -11.01 -0.49 15.29
N TRP A 68 -12.06 0.30 15.57
CA TRP A 68 -12.30 1.58 14.90
C TRP A 68 -11.30 2.69 15.25
N ASP A 69 -10.74 2.66 16.47
CA ASP A 69 -9.73 3.63 16.90
C ASP A 69 -8.40 3.36 16.19
N GLU A 70 -8.03 2.08 16.06
CA GLU A 70 -6.88 1.62 15.31
C GLU A 70 -7.06 1.85 13.81
N TYR A 71 -8.26 1.67 13.28
CA TYR A 71 -8.61 2.04 11.90
C TYR A 71 -8.36 3.52 11.66
N ALA A 72 -8.89 4.39 12.53
CA ALA A 72 -8.75 5.84 12.41
C ALA A 72 -7.29 6.30 12.55
N ALA A 73 -6.51 5.63 13.40
CA ALA A 73 -5.12 5.99 13.69
C ALA A 73 -4.20 5.92 12.46
N HIS A 74 -4.56 5.22 11.38
CA HIS A 74 -3.74 5.15 10.16
C HIS A 74 -3.85 6.39 9.26
N TYR A 75 -4.86 7.23 9.49
CA TYR A 75 -5.12 8.42 8.69
C TYR A 75 -4.45 9.67 9.29
N ALA A 76 -4.07 10.61 8.44
CA ALA A 76 -3.60 11.92 8.84
C ALA A 76 -4.76 12.79 9.34
N GLU A 77 -4.46 13.80 10.15
CA GLU A 77 -5.42 14.85 10.48
C GLU A 77 -5.87 15.56 9.18
N GLY A 78 -7.18 15.70 9.00
CA GLY A 78 -7.76 16.31 7.79
C GLY A 78 -7.76 15.41 6.55
N ALA A 79 -7.48 14.11 6.68
CA ALA A 79 -7.59 13.17 5.57
C ALA A 79 -9.01 13.11 5.00
N THR A 80 -9.12 13.03 3.67
CA THR A 80 -10.41 12.98 2.96
C THR A 80 -10.64 11.62 2.31
N VAL A 81 -11.85 11.09 2.45
CA VAL A 81 -12.23 9.79 1.88
C VAL A 81 -13.43 9.92 0.94
N PHE A 82 -13.36 9.22 -0.18
CA PHE A 82 -14.31 9.25 -1.28
C PHE A 82 -14.79 7.83 -1.61
N PHE A 83 -15.74 7.35 -0.82
CA PHE A 83 -16.31 6.01 -0.99
C PHE A 83 -17.57 6.08 -1.86
N ASN A 84 -17.46 5.65 -3.12
CA ASN A 84 -18.49 5.80 -4.15
C ASN A 84 -18.97 7.26 -4.34
N THR A 85 -18.10 8.24 -4.09
CA THR A 85 -18.36 9.68 -4.28
C THR A 85 -17.27 10.36 -5.11
N THR A 86 -17.57 11.56 -5.61
CA THR A 86 -16.60 12.44 -6.29
C THR A 86 -15.80 13.28 -5.29
N GLU A 87 -14.69 13.88 -5.73
CA GLU A 87 -13.86 14.74 -4.88
C GLU A 87 -14.59 15.99 -4.35
N GLU A 88 -15.73 16.35 -4.96
CA GLU A 88 -16.60 17.45 -4.49
C GLU A 88 -17.34 17.11 -3.19
N ASN A 89 -17.40 15.83 -2.82
CA ASN A 89 -18.15 15.33 -1.66
C ASN A 89 -17.26 14.45 -0.75
N PRO A 90 -16.21 15.03 -0.12
CA PRO A 90 -15.36 14.31 0.80
C PRO A 90 -16.11 13.91 2.07
N SER A 91 -15.77 12.75 2.62
CA SER A 91 -16.10 12.38 3.99
C SER A 91 -14.86 12.41 4.87
N SER A 92 -15.04 12.81 6.12
CA SER A 92 -14.08 12.60 7.19
C SER A 92 -14.00 11.12 7.57
N ILE A 93 -12.91 10.72 8.23
CA ILE A 93 -12.74 9.35 8.73
C ILE A 93 -13.84 8.95 9.72
N GLN A 94 -14.31 9.88 10.53
CA GLN A 94 -15.37 9.63 11.50
C GLN A 94 -16.72 9.37 10.81
N GLU A 95 -17.03 10.10 9.73
CA GLU A 95 -18.22 9.83 8.91
C GLU A 95 -18.13 8.47 8.21
N ILE A 96 -16.95 8.10 7.69
CA ILE A 96 -16.72 6.79 7.10
C ILE A 96 -16.94 5.66 8.12
N ILE A 97 -16.38 5.77 9.32
CA ILE A 97 -16.55 4.78 10.38
C ILE A 97 -18.03 4.66 10.77
N ALA A 98 -18.74 5.79 10.88
CA ALA A 98 -20.18 5.78 11.18
C ALA A 98 -20.97 5.07 10.07
N GLY A 99 -20.71 5.39 8.81
CA GLY A 99 -21.35 4.75 7.65
C GLY A 99 -21.05 3.26 7.56
N GLN A 100 -19.80 2.85 7.84
CA GLN A 100 -19.39 1.44 7.88
C GLN A 100 -20.10 0.67 9.00
N LYS A 101 -20.21 1.25 10.21
CA LYS A 101 -20.96 0.64 11.31
C LYS A 101 -22.43 0.42 10.94
N LEU A 102 -23.05 1.41 10.29
CA LEU A 102 -24.44 1.31 9.84
C LEU A 102 -24.60 0.25 8.75
N SER A 103 -23.65 0.11 7.83
CA SER A 103 -23.76 -0.86 6.73
C SER A 103 -23.58 -2.31 7.18
N ILE A 104 -22.86 -2.55 8.27
CA ILE A 104 -22.63 -3.90 8.82
C ILE A 104 -23.61 -4.31 9.93
N GLU A 105 -24.35 -3.37 10.52
CA GLU A 105 -25.34 -3.64 11.58
C GLU A 105 -26.34 -4.76 11.25
N PRO A 106 -26.94 -4.85 10.04
CA PRO A 106 -27.91 -5.89 9.74
C PRO A 106 -27.28 -7.28 9.47
N LEU A 107 -25.97 -7.41 9.58
CA LEU A 107 -25.23 -8.61 9.20
C LEU A 107 -24.95 -9.52 10.41
N SER A 108 -25.12 -10.83 10.23
CA SER A 108 -24.70 -11.83 11.21
C SER A 108 -23.21 -12.18 11.09
N SER A 109 -22.61 -11.90 9.94
CA SER A 109 -21.18 -12.08 9.69
C SER A 109 -20.72 -11.20 8.53
N TYR A 110 -19.49 -10.72 8.56
CA TYR A 110 -18.83 -10.08 7.44
C TYR A 110 -17.32 -10.34 7.47
N SER A 111 -16.67 -10.34 6.30
CA SER A 111 -15.23 -10.54 6.18
C SER A 111 -14.72 -10.14 4.78
N PHE A 112 -13.39 -10.18 4.62
CA PHE A 112 -12.74 -10.21 3.30
C PHE A 112 -12.16 -11.60 3.03
N VAL A 113 -12.27 -12.05 1.78
CA VAL A 113 -11.70 -13.32 1.31
C VAL A 113 -10.21 -13.14 1.06
N ARG A 114 -9.40 -13.43 2.10
CA ARG A 114 -7.96 -13.10 2.18
C ARG A 114 -7.10 -13.67 1.06
N ASP A 115 -7.45 -14.83 0.51
CA ASP A 115 -6.72 -15.50 -0.58
C ASP A 115 -7.01 -14.91 -1.97
N LYS A 116 -7.93 -13.94 -2.06
CA LYS A 116 -8.29 -13.21 -3.29
C LYS A 116 -7.93 -11.73 -3.20
N GLU A 117 -7.04 -11.36 -2.30
CA GLU A 117 -6.59 -9.99 -2.12
C GLU A 117 -5.34 -9.72 -2.93
N GLU A 118 -5.32 -8.58 -3.62
CA GLU A 118 -4.16 -8.07 -4.34
C GLU A 118 -3.83 -6.68 -3.81
N LEU A 119 -2.55 -6.46 -3.48
CA LEU A 119 -2.03 -5.16 -3.08
C LEU A 119 -0.81 -4.79 -3.89
N GLU A 120 -0.76 -3.53 -4.28
CA GLU A 120 0.41 -2.92 -4.88
C GLU A 120 0.60 -1.52 -4.33
N MET A 121 1.85 -1.09 -4.27
CA MET A 121 2.23 0.29 -4.05
C MET A 121 2.89 0.82 -5.31
N VAL A 122 2.44 1.98 -5.75
CA VAL A 122 2.97 2.68 -6.91
C VAL A 122 3.49 4.06 -6.53
N LEU A 123 4.50 4.51 -7.27
CA LEU A 123 4.98 5.87 -7.22
C LEU A 123 4.64 6.58 -8.53
N THR A 124 3.92 7.70 -8.44
CA THR A 124 3.55 8.50 -9.61
C THR A 124 4.75 9.27 -10.17
N ASP A 125 4.59 9.88 -11.34
CA ASP A 125 5.61 10.74 -11.95
C ASP A 125 5.83 12.03 -11.12
N GLU A 126 4.81 12.47 -10.40
CA GLU A 126 4.84 13.57 -9.43
C GLU A 126 5.48 13.16 -8.09
N GLY A 127 5.80 11.88 -7.91
CA GLY A 127 6.46 11.36 -6.72
C GLY A 127 5.52 11.03 -5.56
N GLU A 128 4.21 10.93 -5.82
CA GLU A 128 3.22 10.52 -4.82
C GLU A 128 3.26 9.01 -4.60
N THR A 129 3.05 8.58 -3.35
CA THR A 129 2.94 7.16 -2.99
C THR A 129 1.48 6.78 -2.86
N TRP A 130 1.07 5.77 -3.63
CA TRP A 130 -0.30 5.24 -3.62
C TRP A 130 -0.28 3.74 -3.38
N VAL A 131 -1.18 3.25 -2.55
CA VAL A 131 -1.43 1.81 -2.37
C VAL A 131 -2.80 1.48 -2.93
N ASN A 132 -2.85 0.56 -3.88
CA ASN A 132 -4.08 0.01 -4.42
C ASN A 132 -4.36 -1.35 -3.77
N TYR A 133 -5.62 -1.60 -3.44
CA TYR A 133 -6.13 -2.83 -2.88
C TYR A 133 -7.33 -3.29 -3.71
N TRP A 134 -7.28 -4.55 -4.15
CA TRP A 134 -8.44 -5.26 -4.69
C TRP A 134 -8.74 -6.44 -3.78
N GLY A 135 -10.00 -6.56 -3.38
CA GLY A 135 -10.44 -7.65 -2.54
C GLY A 135 -11.89 -8.05 -2.80
N LEU A 136 -12.29 -9.14 -2.18
CA LEU A 136 -13.66 -9.63 -2.22
C LEU A 136 -14.25 -9.58 -0.81
N TRP A 137 -15.13 -8.61 -0.57
CA TRP A 137 -15.90 -8.50 0.66
C TRP A 137 -17.05 -9.49 0.65
N LYS A 138 -17.40 -10.03 1.81
CA LYS A 138 -18.51 -10.97 2.00
C LYS A 138 -19.30 -10.62 3.24
N GLY A 139 -20.63 -10.66 3.15
CA GLY A 139 -21.51 -10.40 4.28
C GLY A 139 -22.78 -11.25 4.24
N THR A 140 -23.26 -11.66 5.40
CA THR A 140 -24.49 -12.47 5.54
C THR A 140 -25.51 -11.68 6.33
N ILE A 141 -26.70 -11.47 5.76
CA ILE A 141 -27.79 -10.75 6.43
C ILE A 141 -28.37 -11.64 7.54
N ALA A 142 -28.49 -11.11 8.75
CA ALA A 142 -28.97 -11.86 9.91
C ALA A 142 -30.43 -12.33 9.76
N ALA A 143 -31.28 -11.49 9.15
CA ALA A 143 -32.72 -11.74 9.06
C ALA A 143 -33.10 -12.93 8.15
N ASN A 144 -32.31 -13.22 7.12
CA ASN A 144 -32.67 -14.24 6.11
C ASN A 144 -31.52 -15.18 5.71
N ASN A 145 -30.34 -15.03 6.32
CA ASN A 145 -29.13 -15.80 6.03
C ASN A 145 -28.64 -15.72 4.57
N LYS A 146 -29.08 -14.72 3.79
CA LYS A 146 -28.55 -14.50 2.45
C LYS A 146 -27.16 -13.88 2.55
N THR A 147 -26.23 -14.46 1.80
CA THR A 147 -24.84 -14.00 1.71
C THR A 147 -24.61 -13.27 0.40
N PHE A 148 -23.92 -12.14 0.48
CA PHE A 148 -23.51 -11.30 -0.64
C PHE A 148 -22.00 -11.28 -0.73
N GLU A 149 -21.49 -11.26 -1.96
CA GLU A 149 -20.08 -11.05 -2.26
C GLU A 149 -19.96 -9.78 -3.10
N MET A 150 -19.00 -8.93 -2.75
CA MET A 150 -18.84 -7.60 -3.31
C MET A 150 -17.36 -7.35 -3.62
N PRO A 151 -16.97 -7.23 -4.89
CA PRO A 151 -15.64 -6.77 -5.25
C PRO A 151 -15.42 -5.35 -4.76
N VAL A 152 -14.26 -5.09 -4.17
CA VAL A 152 -13.87 -3.80 -3.61
C VAL A 152 -12.54 -3.39 -4.21
N HIS A 153 -12.47 -2.15 -4.72
CA HIS A 153 -11.22 -1.48 -5.03
C HIS A 153 -11.04 -0.29 -4.10
N ILE A 154 -9.87 -0.17 -3.46
CA ILE A 154 -9.50 0.97 -2.63
C ILE A 154 -8.13 1.45 -3.09
N THR A 155 -7.97 2.77 -3.26
CA THR A 155 -6.67 3.38 -3.51
C THR A 155 -6.41 4.48 -2.49
N SER A 156 -5.26 4.43 -1.81
CA SER A 156 -4.92 5.32 -0.70
C SER A 156 -3.58 6.00 -0.94
N GLN A 157 -3.57 7.32 -0.83
CA GLN A 157 -2.37 8.15 -0.91
C GLN A 157 -1.69 8.26 0.45
N PHE A 158 -0.38 8.04 0.47
CA PHE A 158 0.45 8.14 1.67
C PHE A 158 1.36 9.37 1.62
N VAL A 159 1.42 10.08 2.74
CA VAL A 159 2.41 11.12 3.04
C VAL A 159 2.93 10.89 4.46
N ASP A 160 4.25 10.83 4.63
CA ASP A 160 4.91 10.61 5.92
C ASP A 160 4.37 9.40 6.72
N GLY A 161 4.02 8.31 6.00
CA GLY A 161 3.50 7.07 6.60
C GLY A 161 2.04 7.15 7.06
N LYS A 162 1.30 8.21 6.72
CA LYS A 162 -0.12 8.38 6.99
C LYS A 162 -0.93 8.51 5.72
N ILE A 163 -2.18 8.05 5.76
CA ILE A 163 -3.11 8.21 4.64
C ILE A 163 -3.69 9.63 4.67
N VAL A 164 -3.53 10.36 3.57
CA VAL A 164 -4.09 11.72 3.41
C VAL A 164 -5.32 11.74 2.51
N LYS A 165 -5.45 10.75 1.62
CA LYS A 165 -6.55 10.66 0.66
C LYS A 165 -6.87 9.19 0.36
N THR A 166 -8.15 8.84 0.29
CA THR A 166 -8.59 7.50 -0.13
C THR A 166 -9.78 7.56 -1.06
N PHE A 167 -9.75 6.77 -2.13
CA PHE A 167 -10.91 6.45 -2.95
C PHE A 167 -11.30 4.99 -2.75
N GLY A 168 -12.60 4.70 -2.78
CA GLY A 168 -13.13 3.35 -2.68
C GLY A 168 -14.32 3.16 -3.61
N TYR A 169 -14.36 2.00 -4.28
CA TYR A 169 -15.38 1.67 -5.27
C TYR A 169 -15.88 0.24 -5.09
N TRP A 170 -17.21 0.09 -5.07
CA TRP A 170 -17.90 -1.20 -4.98
C TRP A 170 -19.39 -1.05 -5.31
N GLU A 171 -20.04 -2.16 -5.68
CA GLU A 171 -21.47 -2.21 -5.97
C GLU A 171 -22.25 -2.83 -4.80
N SER A 172 -23.01 -2.00 -4.08
CA SER A 172 -23.76 -2.42 -2.89
C SER A 172 -25.27 -2.57 -3.10
N ALA A 173 -25.80 -2.16 -4.26
CA ALA A 173 -27.23 -2.17 -4.56
C ALA A 173 -27.88 -3.56 -4.37
N PRO A 174 -27.26 -4.70 -4.76
CA PRO A 174 -27.89 -6.01 -4.55
C PRO A 174 -28.22 -6.30 -3.07
N MET A 175 -27.30 -5.94 -2.16
CA MET A 175 -27.52 -6.11 -0.72
C MET A 175 -28.56 -5.12 -0.20
N GLN A 176 -28.50 -3.86 -0.64
CA GLN A 176 -29.47 -2.83 -0.22
C GLN A 176 -30.90 -3.15 -0.68
N ILE A 177 -31.07 -3.67 -1.89
CA ILE A 177 -32.38 -4.12 -2.40
C ILE A 177 -32.93 -5.27 -1.53
N GLU A 178 -32.08 -6.17 -1.05
CA GLU A 178 -32.52 -7.24 -0.15
C GLU A 178 -32.92 -6.71 1.24
N LEU A 179 -32.15 -5.76 1.79
CA LEU A 179 -32.50 -5.10 3.05
C LEU A 179 -33.81 -4.33 2.94
N MET A 180 -34.06 -3.64 1.82
CA MET A 180 -35.35 -2.96 1.56
C MET A 180 -36.52 -3.95 1.57
N LYS A 181 -36.40 -5.10 0.89
CA LYS A 181 -37.44 -6.14 0.90
C LYS A 181 -37.75 -6.67 2.30
N ILE A 182 -36.71 -6.81 3.13
CA ILE A 182 -36.88 -7.24 4.52
C ILE A 182 -37.64 -6.17 5.33
N GLN A 183 -37.29 -4.89 5.14
CA GLN A 183 -37.97 -3.78 5.80
C GLN A 183 -39.43 -3.66 5.38
N GLU A 184 -39.72 -3.79 4.07
CA GLU A 184 -41.09 -3.78 3.54
C GLU A 184 -41.93 -4.92 4.14
N ALA A 185 -41.41 -6.15 4.14
CA ALA A 185 -42.10 -7.29 4.72
C ALA A 185 -42.34 -7.12 6.24
N ALA A 186 -41.39 -6.54 6.98
CA ALA A 186 -41.56 -6.26 8.40
C ALA A 186 -42.63 -5.19 8.67
N ALA A 187 -42.70 -4.15 7.82
CA ALA A 187 -43.72 -3.12 7.92
C ALA A 187 -45.13 -3.67 7.64
N GLU A 188 -45.29 -4.49 6.59
CA GLU A 188 -46.57 -5.14 6.28
C GLU A 188 -47.07 -6.04 7.43
N MET A 189 -46.16 -6.80 8.05
CA MET A 189 -46.51 -7.63 9.21
C MET A 189 -46.93 -6.79 10.44
N ALA A 190 -46.25 -5.67 10.69
CA ALA A 190 -46.58 -4.80 11.81
C ALA A 190 -47.97 -4.15 11.68
N GLU A 191 -48.40 -3.82 10.46
CA GLU A 191 -49.76 -3.30 10.19
C GLU A 191 -50.86 -4.34 10.40
N ILE A 192 -50.56 -5.63 10.16
CA ILE A 192 -51.50 -6.74 10.39
C ILE A 192 -51.65 -7.06 11.89
N GLU A 193 -50.61 -6.82 12.70
CA GLU A 193 -50.58 -7.14 14.13
C GLU A 193 -51.17 -6.04 15.04
N THR A 194 -51.54 -4.88 14.50
CA THR A 194 -52.32 -3.86 15.21
C THR A 194 -53.81 -3.96 14.87
N PRO A 195 -54.62 -4.78 15.57
CA PRO A 195 -56.07 -4.74 15.41
C PRO A 195 -56.61 -3.42 15.97
N GLU A 196 -57.49 -2.75 15.21
CA GLU A 196 -58.35 -1.66 15.68
C GLU A 196 -59.16 -2.05 16.93
#